data_AF-A0A2M6ZXA9-F1
#
_entry.id   AF-A0A2M6ZXA9-F1
#
_cell.length_a   1.000
_cell.length_b   1.000
_cell.length_c   1.000
_cell.angle_alpha   90.00
_cell.angle_beta   90.00
_cell.angle_gamma   90.00
#
_symmetry.space_group_name_H-M   'P 1'
#
loop_
_entity.id
_entity.type
_entity.pdbx_description
1 polymer ?
#
loop_
_entity_poly.entity_id
_entity_poly.type
_entity_poly.pdbx_seq_one_letter_code
_entity_poly.pdbx_strand_id
1 'polypeptide(L)'
;MNVFLDTDYPIKHQSHVKVSYKPSFRPSDRKEPWVYVRTPKSDLFNLAEPVSEMMVVYLAGFITPLFGWRTLVVREEFPDALFEDVGSNEKVRVEFESSSSNFLDHNHSPSGCDVIICWQDNMSRADKARCLFAENPDLKIIELRKIFHHYDFVVEIKDES
;
A
#
# COMPACT_ATOMS: atom_id res chain seq x y z
N MET A 1 -31.23 -2.76 6.92
CA MET A 1 -31.18 -4.22 6.74
C MET A 1 -30.26 -4.74 7.83
N ASN A 2 -30.82 -5.41 8.84
CA ASN A 2 -30.01 -5.96 9.92
C ASN A 2 -29.33 -7.21 9.37
N VAL A 3 -28.00 -7.16 9.26
CA VAL A 3 -27.19 -8.33 8.93
C VAL A 3 -27.06 -9.11 10.23
N PHE A 4 -27.85 -10.18 10.39
CA PHE A 4 -27.65 -11.10 11.49
C PHE A 4 -26.33 -11.84 11.23
N LEU A 5 -25.30 -11.52 12.02
CA LEU A 5 -24.02 -12.22 11.97
C LEU A 5 -24.21 -13.58 12.64
N ASP A 6 -24.06 -14.64 11.87
CA ASP A 6 -24.09 -16.02 12.36
C ASP A 6 -22.90 -16.24 13.33
N THR A 7 -23.16 -16.86 14.48
CA THR A 7 -22.18 -17.03 15.57
C THR A 7 -20.97 -17.86 15.17
N ASP A 8 -21.06 -18.57 14.06
CA ASP A 8 -19.98 -19.39 13.50
C ASP A 8 -18.92 -18.57 12.74
N TYR A 9 -19.18 -17.29 12.48
CA TYR A 9 -18.23 -16.40 11.80
C TYR A 9 -17.39 -15.57 12.80
N PRO A 10 -16.10 -15.33 12.50
CA PRO A 10 -15.21 -14.59 13.40
C PRO A 10 -15.57 -13.10 13.54
N ILE A 11 -16.38 -12.55 12.63
CA ILE A 11 -16.88 -11.17 12.70
C ILE A 11 -18.15 -11.16 13.54
N LYS A 12 -18.01 -10.80 14.83
CA LYS A 12 -19.10 -10.88 15.81
C LYS A 12 -19.90 -9.59 15.99
N HIS A 13 -19.32 -8.46 15.58
CA HIS A 13 -19.93 -7.15 15.74
C HIS A 13 -19.86 -6.37 14.43
N GLN A 14 -20.80 -5.46 14.23
CA GLN A 14 -20.67 -4.49 13.16
C GLN A 14 -19.50 -3.55 13.49
N SER A 15 -18.51 -3.53 12.60
CA SER A 15 -17.32 -2.70 12.76
C SER A 15 -17.06 -1.88 11.51
N HIS A 16 -16.37 -0.75 11.66
CA HIS A 16 -15.84 0.02 10.55
C HIS A 16 -14.36 0.34 10.78
N VAL A 17 -13.60 0.39 9.68
CA VAL A 17 -12.21 0.86 9.72
C VAL A 17 -12.24 2.38 9.64
N LYS A 18 -11.84 3.04 10.71
CA LYS A 18 -11.58 4.47 10.73
C LYS A 18 -10.15 4.74 10.31
N VAL A 19 -10.01 5.66 9.35
CA VAL A 19 -8.72 6.18 8.92
C VAL A 19 -8.52 7.54 9.56
N SER A 20 -7.49 7.72 10.38
CA SER A 20 -7.14 9.01 10.98
C SER A 20 -5.75 9.46 10.56
N TYR A 21 -5.62 10.75 10.26
CA TYR A 21 -4.33 11.37 9.94
C TYR A 21 -3.56 11.69 11.22
N LYS A 22 -2.28 11.30 11.27
CA LYS A 22 -1.37 11.59 12.39
C LYS A 22 -0.94 13.06 12.34
N PRO A 23 -1.23 13.91 13.37
CA PRO A 23 -1.00 15.35 13.32
C PRO A 23 0.47 15.78 13.21
N SER A 24 1.40 14.90 13.52
CA SER A 24 2.84 15.17 13.44
C SER A 24 3.36 14.64 12.12
N PHE A 25 3.38 15.47 11.09
CA PHE A 25 4.30 15.51 9.94
C PHE A 25 3.57 16.25 8.81
N ARG A 26 3.49 17.59 8.91
CA ARG A 26 3.45 18.38 7.67
C ARG A 26 4.65 17.90 6.85
N PRO A 27 4.52 17.60 5.54
CA PRO A 27 5.69 17.39 4.71
C PRO A 27 6.53 18.66 4.82
N SER A 28 7.58 18.65 5.64
CA SER A 28 8.60 19.67 5.52
C SER A 28 9.32 19.36 4.22
N ASP A 29 9.65 20.40 3.43
CA ASP A 29 10.46 20.27 2.20
C ASP A 29 11.82 19.57 2.46
N ARG A 30 12.18 19.39 3.74
CA ARG A 30 13.30 18.59 4.20
C ARG A 30 12.76 17.24 4.67
N LYS A 31 13.02 16.17 3.91
CA LYS A 31 12.92 14.79 4.41
C LYS A 31 13.71 14.70 5.73
N GLU A 32 13.04 14.78 6.87
CA GLU A 32 13.74 14.63 8.15
C GLU A 32 14.16 13.17 8.30
N PRO A 33 15.47 12.87 8.42
CA PRO A 33 15.96 11.49 8.42
C PRO A 33 15.32 10.62 9.51
N TRP A 34 14.92 11.23 10.63
CA TRP A 34 14.41 10.56 11.82
C TRP A 34 13.04 9.89 11.65
N VAL A 35 12.19 10.39 10.73
CA VAL A 35 10.83 9.88 10.50
C VAL A 35 10.85 8.45 9.97
N TYR A 36 11.91 8.09 9.25
CA TYR A 36 12.08 6.81 8.58
C TYR A 36 13.10 5.89 9.27
N VAL A 37 13.44 6.13 10.54
CA VAL A 37 14.35 5.25 11.29
C VAL A 37 13.59 4.12 11.99
N ARG A 38 12.34 4.36 12.40
CA ARG A 38 11.52 3.37 13.13
C ARG A 38 10.43 2.82 12.22
N THR A 39 10.02 1.59 12.46
CA THR A 39 8.83 0.98 11.87
C THR A 39 7.59 1.72 12.37
N PRO A 40 6.61 2.05 11.50
CA PRO A 40 5.38 2.69 11.94
C PRO A 40 4.64 1.77 12.91
N LYS A 41 4.14 2.35 14.01
CA LYS A 41 3.22 1.66 14.91
C LYS A 41 1.84 1.63 14.29
N SER A 42 1.18 0.48 14.37
CA SER A 42 -0.21 0.28 13.99
C SER A 42 -0.89 -0.59 15.05
N ASP A 43 -2.15 -0.26 15.36
CA ASP A 43 -2.98 -1.10 16.23
C ASP A 43 -3.50 -2.35 15.50
N LEU A 44 -3.47 -2.36 14.16
CA LEU A 44 -3.91 -3.50 13.33
C LEU A 44 -2.75 -4.40 12.91
N PHE A 45 -1.56 -3.84 12.76
CA PHE A 45 -0.41 -4.57 12.21
C PHE A 45 0.80 -4.48 13.14
N ASN A 46 1.34 -5.64 13.51
CA ASN A 46 2.64 -5.73 14.16
C ASN A 46 3.68 -6.15 13.12
N LEU A 47 4.29 -5.17 12.46
CA LEU A 47 5.23 -5.37 11.36
C LEU A 47 6.61 -5.80 11.90
N ALA A 48 7.10 -6.94 11.44
CA ALA A 48 8.49 -7.35 11.65
C ALA A 48 9.39 -6.73 10.57
N GLU A 49 10.62 -6.38 10.94
CA GLU A 49 11.64 -5.93 10.00
C GLU A 49 12.65 -7.07 9.73
N PRO A 50 13.10 -7.27 8.48
CA PRO A 50 12.66 -6.56 7.27
C PRO A 50 11.25 -7.00 6.82
N VAL A 51 10.48 -6.06 6.27
CA VAL A 51 9.17 -6.37 5.68
C VAL A 51 9.35 -7.11 4.35
N SER A 52 8.79 -8.31 4.24
CA SER A 52 8.85 -9.12 3.01
C SER A 52 7.90 -8.61 1.94
N GLU A 53 8.13 -9.00 0.69
CA GLU A 53 7.23 -8.71 -0.44
C GLU A 53 5.82 -9.28 -0.19
N MET A 54 5.71 -10.50 0.35
CA MET A 54 4.41 -11.07 0.76
C MET A 54 3.66 -10.21 1.77
N MET A 55 4.37 -9.53 2.67
CA MET A 55 3.74 -8.59 3.59
C MET A 55 3.30 -7.31 2.86
N VAL A 56 4.03 -6.86 1.84
CA VAL A 56 3.60 -5.77 0.94
C VAL A 56 2.32 -6.14 0.21
N VAL A 57 2.21 -7.36 -0.35
CA VAL A 57 0.99 -7.87 -0.97
C VAL A 57 -0.19 -7.83 0.02
N TYR A 58 0.02 -8.32 1.24
CA TYR A 58 -1.01 -8.33 2.28
C TYR A 58 -1.49 -6.91 2.65
N LEU A 59 -0.55 -5.99 2.87
CA LEU A 59 -0.86 -4.59 3.19
C LEU A 59 -1.52 -3.86 2.01
N ALA A 60 -1.11 -4.16 0.78
CA ALA A 60 -1.73 -3.62 -0.43
C ALA A 60 -3.20 -4.07 -0.56
N GLY A 61 -3.48 -5.35 -0.32
CA GLY A 61 -4.84 -5.88 -0.31
C GLY A 61 -5.74 -5.20 0.74
N PHE A 62 -5.17 -4.81 1.88
CA PHE A 62 -5.88 -4.04 2.90
C PHE A 62 -6.14 -2.58 2.48
N ILE A 63 -5.17 -1.93 1.83
CA ILE A 63 -5.20 -0.47 1.67
C ILE A 63 -5.75 0.02 0.33
N THR A 64 -5.58 -0.76 -0.75
CA THR A 64 -6.01 -0.37 -2.09
C THR A 64 -7.53 -0.13 -2.23
N PRO A 65 -8.43 -0.80 -1.47
CA PRO A 65 -9.83 -0.41 -1.43
C PRO A 65 -10.06 1.04 -0.97
N LEU A 66 -9.18 1.57 -0.11
CA LEU A 66 -9.26 2.96 0.35
C LEU A 66 -8.81 3.97 -0.73
N PHE A 67 -8.10 3.52 -1.76
CA PHE A 67 -7.78 4.31 -2.94
C PHE A 67 -8.95 4.34 -3.94
N GLY A 68 -10.03 3.60 -3.67
CA GLY A 68 -11.11 3.38 -4.63
C GLY A 68 -10.77 2.32 -5.68
N TRP A 69 -9.80 1.44 -5.39
CA TRP A 69 -9.42 0.36 -6.30
C TRP A 69 -10.02 -0.97 -5.89
N ARG A 70 -10.54 -1.70 -6.88
CA ARG A 70 -11.05 -3.06 -6.73
C ARG A 70 -10.01 -4.05 -7.26
N THR A 71 -9.60 -5.00 -6.43
CA THR A 71 -8.70 -6.09 -6.86
C THR A 71 -9.40 -6.98 -7.88
N LEU A 72 -8.76 -7.20 -9.03
CA LEU A 72 -9.22 -8.17 -10.04
C LEU A 72 -8.45 -9.49 -9.94
N VAL A 73 -7.12 -9.42 -9.80
CA VAL A 73 -6.25 -10.60 -9.63
C VAL A 73 -4.95 -10.23 -8.92
N VAL A 74 -4.42 -11.18 -8.14
CA VAL A 74 -3.05 -11.22 -7.61
C VAL A 74 -2.44 -12.56 -8.03
N ARG A 75 -1.20 -12.57 -8.49
CA ARG A 75 -0.54 -13.71 -9.13
C ARG A 75 0.98 -13.67 -8.95
N GLU A 76 1.65 -14.79 -9.22
CA GLU A 76 3.11 -14.94 -9.17
C GLU A 76 3.73 -14.73 -10.57
N GLU A 77 3.26 -13.72 -11.31
CA GLU A 77 3.80 -13.34 -12.62
C GLU A 77 3.75 -11.82 -12.79
N PHE A 78 4.77 -11.26 -13.43
CA PHE A 78 4.84 -9.83 -13.70
C PHE A 78 3.77 -9.37 -14.71
N PRO A 79 3.01 -8.28 -14.44
CA PRO A 79 2.86 -7.60 -13.15
C PRO A 79 2.04 -8.42 -12.14
N ASP A 80 2.44 -8.37 -10.86
CA ASP A 80 1.88 -9.19 -9.77
C ASP A 80 0.38 -9.03 -9.56
N ALA A 81 -0.18 -7.87 -9.90
CA ALA A 81 -1.59 -7.61 -9.69
C ALA A 81 -2.23 -6.74 -10.77
N LEU A 82 -3.54 -6.93 -10.89
CA LEU A 82 -4.42 -6.08 -11.68
C LEU A 82 -5.53 -5.58 -10.77
N PHE A 83 -5.68 -4.26 -10.71
CA PHE A 83 -6.79 -3.59 -10.07
C PHE A 83 -7.64 -2.88 -11.11
N GLU A 84 -8.81 -2.43 -10.69
CA GLU A 84 -9.66 -1.52 -11.42
C GLU A 84 -10.00 -0.32 -10.54
N ASP A 85 -9.78 0.88 -11.04
CA ASP A 85 -10.26 2.10 -10.39
C ASP A 85 -11.79 2.16 -10.51
N VAL A 86 -12.49 2.14 -9.37
CA VAL A 86 -13.96 2.09 -9.33
C VAL A 86 -14.60 3.37 -9.88
N GLY A 87 -13.87 4.50 -9.84
CA GLY A 87 -14.35 5.78 -10.37
C GLY A 87 -14.23 5.89 -11.89
N SER A 88 -13.12 5.42 -12.47
CA SER A 88 -12.86 5.52 -13.92
C SER A 88 -13.11 4.23 -14.71
N ASN A 89 -13.21 3.08 -14.05
CA ASN A 89 -13.14 1.73 -14.63
C ASN A 89 -11.81 1.44 -15.37
N GLU A 90 -10.77 2.22 -15.12
CA GLU A 90 -9.45 1.97 -15.71
C GLU A 90 -8.74 0.84 -14.97
N LYS A 91 -8.02 0.02 -15.73
CA LYS A 91 -7.18 -1.05 -15.18
C LYS A 91 -5.87 -0.46 -14.68
N VAL A 92 -5.43 -0.89 -13.50
CA VAL A 92 -4.16 -0.51 -12.90
C VAL A 92 -3.29 -1.75 -12.73
N ARG A 93 -2.21 -1.84 -13.50
CA ARG A 93 -1.23 -2.92 -13.40
C ARG A 93 -0.23 -2.58 -12.31
N VAL A 94 -0.06 -3.47 -11.34
CA VAL A 94 0.73 -3.21 -10.13
C VAL A 94 1.81 -4.26 -9.98
N GLU A 95 3.01 -3.79 -9.65
CA GLU A 95 4.08 -4.65 -9.13
C GLU A 95 4.28 -4.41 -7.64
N PHE A 96 4.48 -5.48 -6.86
CA PHE A 96 4.76 -5.41 -5.44
C PHE A 96 6.24 -5.62 -5.17
N GLU A 97 6.81 -4.77 -4.32
CA GLU A 97 8.23 -4.87 -4.00
C GLU A 97 8.52 -4.60 -2.53
N SER A 98 9.45 -5.33 -1.92
CA SER A 98 9.90 -4.96 -0.57
C SER A 98 10.60 -3.60 -0.58
N SER A 99 11.45 -3.32 -1.57
CA SER A 99 12.10 -2.03 -1.80
C SER A 99 11.99 -1.64 -3.27
N SER A 100 11.83 -0.36 -3.59
CA SER A 100 11.69 0.09 -4.98
C SER A 100 12.84 -0.34 -5.92
N SER A 101 14.05 -0.54 -5.40
CA SER A 101 15.18 -1.03 -6.20
C SER A 101 15.03 -2.47 -6.66
N ASN A 102 14.29 -3.30 -5.91
CA ASN A 102 14.09 -4.72 -6.24
C ASN A 102 13.42 -4.89 -7.61
N PHE A 103 12.57 -3.95 -8.01
CA PHE A 103 11.97 -3.89 -9.34
C PHE A 103 13.03 -3.99 -10.46
N LEU A 104 14.16 -3.30 -10.28
CA LEU A 104 15.28 -3.35 -11.22
C LEU A 104 16.09 -4.64 -11.05
N ASP A 105 16.29 -5.11 -9.81
CA ASP A 105 17.02 -6.34 -9.52
C ASP A 105 16.34 -7.58 -10.12
N HIS A 106 15.00 -7.57 -10.19
CA HIS A 106 14.18 -8.59 -10.84
C HIS A 106 14.09 -8.42 -12.37
N ASN A 107 14.69 -7.38 -12.95
CA ASN A 107 14.63 -7.02 -14.36
C ASN A 107 13.21 -6.77 -14.89
N HIS A 108 12.32 -6.20 -14.07
CA HIS A 108 11.00 -5.79 -14.53
C HIS A 108 11.10 -4.55 -15.43
N SER A 109 10.29 -4.54 -16.49
CA SER A 109 10.23 -3.40 -17.41
C SER A 109 9.25 -2.35 -16.86
N PRO A 110 9.67 -1.08 -16.69
CA PRO A 110 8.79 0.02 -16.31
C PRO A 110 7.54 0.18 -17.19
N SER A 111 7.58 -0.25 -18.46
CA SER A 111 6.42 -0.21 -19.37
C SER A 111 5.36 -1.29 -19.07
N GLY A 112 5.74 -2.33 -18.32
CA GLY A 112 4.90 -3.49 -18.01
C GLY A 112 3.88 -3.26 -16.90
N CYS A 113 4.05 -2.23 -16.07
CA CYS A 113 3.12 -1.86 -15.00
C CYS A 113 2.86 -0.34 -14.97
N ASP A 114 1.83 0.06 -14.24
CA ASP A 114 1.43 1.46 -14.06
C ASP A 114 1.86 1.99 -12.69
N VAL A 115 1.98 1.10 -11.71
CA VAL A 115 2.32 1.44 -10.33
C VAL A 115 3.25 0.39 -9.74
N ILE A 116 4.29 0.84 -9.03
CA ILE A 116 5.07 0.02 -8.10
C ILE A 116 4.55 0.32 -6.69
N ILE A 117 4.00 -0.67 -6.00
CA ILE A 117 3.65 -0.57 -4.58
C ILE A 117 4.76 -1.24 -3.79
N CYS A 118 5.49 -0.46 -2.98
CA CYS A 118 6.59 -0.99 -2.19
C CYS A 118 6.49 -0.67 -0.71
N TRP A 119 7.14 -1.47 0.15
CA TRP A 119 7.29 -1.07 1.55
C TRP A 119 8.12 0.22 1.65
N GLN A 120 9.31 0.26 1.03
CA GLN A 120 10.21 1.41 1.07
C GLN A 120 10.68 1.86 -0.32
N ASP A 121 10.57 3.15 -0.61
CA ASP A 121 11.18 3.79 -1.80
C ASP A 121 12.61 4.24 -1.45
N ASN A 122 13.58 3.38 -1.77
CA ASN A 122 15.00 3.58 -1.49
C ASN A 122 15.78 4.22 -2.66
N MET A 123 15.15 4.44 -3.80
CA MET A 123 15.82 4.98 -4.99
C MET A 123 15.91 6.51 -4.97
N SER A 124 17.03 7.04 -5.50
CA SER A 124 17.20 8.47 -5.69
C SER A 124 16.28 9.00 -6.80
N ARG A 125 15.99 10.31 -6.79
CA ARG A 125 15.22 10.94 -7.88
C ARG A 125 15.93 10.80 -9.23
N ALA A 126 17.26 10.89 -9.24
CA ALA A 126 18.06 10.76 -10.45
C ALA A 126 18.01 9.34 -11.02
N ASP A 127 18.10 8.32 -10.16
CA ASP A 127 18.02 6.92 -10.59
C ASP A 127 16.63 6.58 -11.12
N LYS A 128 15.56 7.04 -10.47
CA LYS A 128 14.20 6.84 -10.98
C LYS A 128 13.97 7.54 -12.32
N ALA A 129 14.47 8.77 -12.47
CA ALA A 129 14.38 9.48 -13.74
C ALA A 129 15.10 8.73 -14.86
N ARG A 130 16.27 8.16 -14.58
CA ARG A 130 17.09 7.44 -15.56
C ARG A 130 16.56 6.05 -15.89
N CYS A 131 16.16 5.27 -14.88
CA CYS A 131 15.90 3.84 -15.01
C CYS A 131 14.41 3.49 -15.10
N LEU A 132 13.51 4.34 -14.60
CA LEU A 132 12.07 4.06 -14.58
C LEU A 132 11.31 5.03 -15.50
N PHE A 133 11.38 6.32 -15.20
CA PHE A 133 10.55 7.33 -15.87
C PHE A 133 11.00 7.66 -17.29
N ALA A 134 12.23 7.31 -17.65
CA ALA A 134 12.68 7.39 -19.05
C ALA A 134 11.91 6.42 -19.95
N GLU A 135 11.49 5.26 -19.41
CA GLU A 135 10.76 4.24 -20.16
C GLU A 135 9.24 4.36 -19.96
N ASN A 136 8.80 4.67 -18.75
CA ASN A 136 7.40 4.96 -18.45
C ASN A 136 7.27 6.26 -17.64
N PRO A 137 7.08 7.42 -18.30
CA PRO A 137 6.96 8.72 -17.64
C PRO A 137 5.80 8.83 -16.65
N ASP A 138 4.77 8.00 -16.83
CA ASP A 138 3.54 8.03 -16.02
C ASP A 138 3.58 7.08 -14.83
N LEU A 139 4.56 6.16 -14.77
CA LEU A 139 4.74 5.20 -13.69
C LEU A 139 4.70 5.88 -12.31
N LYS A 140 3.89 5.33 -11.41
CA LYS A 140 3.81 5.81 -10.01
C LYS A 140 4.52 4.85 -9.06
N ILE A 141 5.00 5.40 -7.95
CA ILE A 141 5.54 4.62 -6.84
C ILE A 141 4.74 4.99 -5.59
N ILE A 142 4.14 3.99 -4.96
CA ILE A 142 3.42 4.12 -3.70
C ILE A 142 4.25 3.45 -2.61
N GLU A 143 4.74 4.25 -1.66
CA GLU A 143 5.49 3.75 -0.51
C GLU A 143 4.55 3.52 0.68
N LEU A 144 4.26 2.26 0.99
CA LEU A 144 3.36 1.89 2.08
C LEU A 144 3.89 2.36 3.43
N ARG A 145 5.21 2.29 3.67
CA ARG A 145 5.80 2.73 4.94
C ARG A 145 5.43 4.18 5.28
N LYS A 146 5.47 5.09 4.29
CA LYS A 146 4.99 6.48 4.46
C LYS A 146 3.52 6.54 4.83
N ILE A 147 2.67 5.75 4.17
CA ILE A 147 1.24 5.73 4.46
C ILE A 147 1.00 5.31 5.91
N PHE A 148 1.62 4.21 6.38
CA PHE A 148 1.49 3.76 7.77
C PHE A 148 2.13 4.71 8.80
N HIS A 149 3.06 5.58 8.38
CA HIS A 149 3.56 6.68 9.23
C HIS A 149 2.60 7.87 9.32
N HIS A 150 1.83 8.16 8.27
CA HIS A 150 0.95 9.32 8.23
C HIS A 150 -0.50 9.02 8.61
N TYR A 151 -0.91 7.77 8.52
CA TYR A 151 -2.27 7.32 8.77
C TYR A 151 -2.29 6.22 9.83
N ASP A 152 -3.27 6.31 10.72
CA ASP A 152 -3.72 5.20 11.55
C ASP A 152 -4.96 4.57 10.95
N PHE A 153 -5.06 3.26 11.13
CA PHE A 153 -6.22 2.46 10.79
C PHE A 153 -6.70 1.84 12.09
N VAL A 154 -7.93 2.14 12.48
CA VAL A 154 -8.50 1.67 13.75
C VAL A 154 -9.82 0.97 13.44
N VAL A 155 -10.01 -0.24 13.97
CA VAL A 155 -11.30 -0.91 13.90
C VAL A 155 -12.17 -0.39 15.04
N GLU A 156 -13.21 0.36 14.71
CA GLU A 156 -14.21 0.82 15.66
C GLU A 156 -15.39 -0.15 15.63
N ILE A 157 -15.74 -0.70 16.79
CA ILE A 157 -16.91 -1.56 16.97
C ILE A 157 -18.09 -0.65 17.29
N LYS A 158 -19.23 -0.87 16.63
CA LYS A 158 -20.48 -0.23 17.05
C LYS A 158 -21.04 -0.98 18.24
N ASP A 159 -21.09 -0.32 19.40
CA ASP A 159 -21.88 -0.80 20.51
C ASP A 159 -23.37 -0.72 20.13
N GLU A 160 -24.07 -1.86 20.20
CA GLU A 160 -25.52 -1.90 20.09
C GLU A 160 -26.12 -1.35 21.40
N SER A 161 -26.35 -0.03 21.44
CA SER A 161 -27.15 0.62 22.49
C SER A 161 -28.65 0.41 22.26
#